data_AF-A0A1V1WS70-F1
#
_entry.id   AF-A0A1V1WS70-F1
#
_cell.length_a   1.000
_cell.length_b   1.000
_cell.length_c   1.000
_cell.angle_alpha   90.00
_cell.angle_beta   90.00
_cell.angle_gamma   90.00
#
_symmetry.space_group_name_H-M   'P 1'
#
loop_
_entity.id
_entity.type
_entity.pdbx_description
1 polymer ?
#
loop_
_entity_poly.entity_id
_entity_poly.type
_entity_poly.pdbx_seq_one_letter_code
_entity_poly.pdbx_strand_id
1 'polypeptide(L)'
;MVNLSNFELIPFDITGLLRPVVVSMYPKSTTPWDNHAEPRNGLTGMDFRKHWINLLHRAATGTKKTRTLLTPIGLIIFGAFTALFVFAAIFVDRLISLPHLLPEGARFPVSIPLIVVGLAVTAWSAFHFLKVQGTPVPFNPPPKVVNTGPYRHARNPMLTGVFLFLFGIGFSVNSVSLVFFFTPLYVLINVWELKKIEEPELIKRLGDEYIEYRRHTPMFIPGCRSRSK
;
A
#
# COMPACT_ATOMS: atom_id res chain seq x y z
N MET A 1 -33.58 6.59 60.27
CA MET A 1 -33.63 7.94 59.67
C MET A 1 -32.35 8.12 58.87
N VAL A 2 -32.41 8.01 57.54
CA VAL A 2 -31.27 8.20 56.64
C VAL A 2 -31.31 9.64 56.15
N ASN A 3 -30.19 10.35 56.31
CA ASN A 3 -30.04 11.76 55.94
C ASN A 3 -29.91 11.87 54.40
N LEU A 4 -30.88 12.52 53.75
CA LEU A 4 -31.00 12.62 52.29
C LEU A 4 -30.40 13.90 51.68
N SER A 5 -29.54 14.63 52.41
CA SER A 5 -29.07 15.96 51.98
C SER A 5 -27.94 15.98 50.94
N ASN A 6 -27.48 14.85 50.40
CA ASN A 6 -26.31 14.79 49.49
C ASN A 6 -26.57 14.05 48.16
N PHE A 7 -27.70 14.30 47.50
CA PHE A 7 -27.88 13.91 46.09
C PHE A 7 -27.93 15.16 45.21
N GLU A 8 -26.78 15.57 44.68
CA GLU A 8 -26.72 16.51 43.56
C GLU A 8 -27.13 15.79 42.27
N LEU A 9 -28.17 16.30 41.61
CA LEU A 9 -28.57 15.87 40.28
C LEU A 9 -27.47 16.29 39.28
N ILE A 10 -26.83 15.31 38.64
CA ILE A 10 -25.91 15.56 37.53
C ILE A 10 -26.75 16.13 36.37
N PRO A 11 -26.47 17.35 35.86
CA PRO A 11 -27.19 17.86 34.70
C PRO A 11 -26.78 17.06 33.45
N PHE A 12 -27.76 16.47 32.77
CA PHE A 12 -27.56 15.80 31.49
C PHE A 12 -27.40 16.88 30.40
N ASP A 13 -26.16 17.15 30.03
CA ASP A 13 -25.80 18.14 29.01
C ASP A 13 -26.06 17.59 27.59
N ILE A 14 -27.14 18.08 26.97
CA ILE A 14 -27.60 17.70 25.63
C ILE A 14 -26.88 18.48 24.52
N THR A 15 -25.99 19.43 24.86
CA THR A 15 -25.32 20.31 23.87
C THR A 15 -24.24 19.60 23.04
N GLY A 16 -23.85 18.37 23.40
CA GLY A 16 -22.90 17.56 22.64
C GLY A 16 -23.46 16.92 21.35
N LEU A 17 -24.78 16.84 21.19
CA LEU A 17 -25.44 16.13 20.08
C LEU A 17 -25.69 16.99 18.82
N LEU A 18 -25.39 18.30 18.88
CA LEU A 18 -25.63 19.25 17.78
C LEU A 18 -24.36 20.00 17.34
N ARG A 19 -23.17 19.37 17.42
CA ARG A 19 -22.01 19.93 16.71
C ARG A 19 -22.09 19.54 15.23
N PRO A 20 -22.19 20.51 14.30
CA PRO A 20 -22.01 20.20 12.89
C PRO A 20 -20.62 19.60 12.69
N VAL A 21 -20.53 18.60 11.83
CA VAL A 21 -19.26 18.04 11.35
C VAL A 21 -18.47 19.18 10.71
N VAL A 22 -17.58 19.80 11.49
CA VAL A 22 -16.58 20.72 10.96
C VAL A 22 -15.63 19.86 10.15
N VAL A 23 -15.86 19.82 8.84
CA VAL A 23 -14.84 19.41 7.88
C VAL A 23 -13.66 20.32 8.14
N SER A 24 -12.61 19.77 8.75
CA SER A 24 -11.35 20.46 8.98
C SER A 24 -10.84 20.97 7.63
N MET A 25 -11.02 22.27 7.38
CA MET A 25 -10.27 22.99 6.37
C MET A 25 -8.84 23.08 6.87
N TYR A 26 -8.01 22.11 6.49
CA TYR A 26 -6.57 22.23 6.66
C TYR A 26 -6.08 23.47 5.90
N PRO A 27 -5.20 24.30 6.51
CA PRO A 27 -4.51 25.34 5.75
C PRO A 27 -3.74 24.66 4.61
N LYS A 28 -3.76 25.26 3.41
CA LYS A 28 -2.92 24.83 2.28
C LYS A 28 -1.47 24.85 2.75
N SER A 29 -0.92 23.71 3.16
CA SER A 29 0.51 23.56 3.36
C SER A 29 1.17 23.76 1.99
N THR A 30 1.93 24.82 1.82
CA THR A 30 2.82 24.98 0.67
C THR A 30 3.81 23.83 0.71
N THR A 31 3.57 22.85 -0.15
CA THR A 31 4.48 21.71 -0.25
C THR A 31 5.78 22.20 -0.89
N PRO A 32 6.93 21.52 -0.67
CA PRO A 32 8.18 21.87 -1.35
C PRO A 32 8.09 21.87 -2.89
N TRP A 33 7.00 21.33 -3.44
CA TRP A 33 6.69 21.26 -4.88
C TRP A 33 6.00 22.52 -5.43
N ASP A 34 5.50 23.41 -4.56
CA ASP A 34 4.75 24.61 -4.99
C ASP A 34 5.66 25.77 -5.42
N ASN A 35 6.97 25.70 -5.13
CA ASN A 35 7.92 26.79 -5.40
C ASN A 35 8.61 26.71 -6.77
N HIS A 36 8.24 25.76 -7.63
CA HIS A 36 8.68 25.75 -9.02
C HIS A 36 7.55 26.29 -9.89
N ALA A 37 7.58 27.59 -10.15
CA ALA A 37 6.82 28.20 -11.24
C ALA A 37 7.29 27.57 -12.56
N GLU A 38 6.61 26.52 -13.00
CA GLU A 38 6.93 25.84 -14.26
C GLU A 38 6.46 26.67 -15.47
N PRO A 39 7.25 26.73 -16.55
CA PRO A 39 6.87 27.43 -17.77
C PRO A 39 5.60 26.81 -18.34
N ARG A 40 4.63 27.66 -18.72
CA ARG A 40 3.46 27.26 -19.51
C ARG A 40 3.95 26.81 -20.89
N ASN A 41 4.26 25.52 -21.05
CA ASN A 41 4.14 24.75 -22.29
C ASN A 41 4.63 23.31 -22.05
N GLY A 42 3.70 22.35 -22.01
CA GLY A 42 4.00 20.93 -21.81
C GLY A 42 2.80 20.10 -21.39
N LEU A 43 1.69 20.19 -22.12
CA LEU A 43 0.55 19.27 -21.97
C LEU A 43 1.01 17.88 -22.38
N THR A 44 1.16 16.95 -21.44
CA THR A 44 0.93 15.49 -21.63
C THR A 44 1.35 14.69 -20.39
N GLY A 45 2.48 15.02 -19.73
CA GLY A 45 3.01 14.20 -18.63
C GLY A 45 2.55 14.58 -17.22
N MET A 46 2.61 15.87 -16.87
CA MET A 46 2.27 16.34 -15.52
C MET A 46 0.78 16.33 -15.21
N ASP A 47 -0.05 16.54 -16.23
CA ASP A 47 -1.50 16.62 -16.08
C ASP A 47 -2.09 15.24 -15.76
N PHE A 48 -1.60 14.20 -16.45
CA PHE A 48 -2.00 12.81 -16.19
C PHE A 48 -1.63 12.35 -14.78
N ARG A 49 -0.40 12.63 -14.32
CA ARG A 49 0.02 12.30 -12.94
C ARG A 49 -0.87 12.98 -11.90
N LYS A 50 -1.12 14.29 -12.06
CA LYS A 50 -1.97 15.06 -11.15
C LYS A 50 -3.41 14.53 -11.15
N HIS A 51 -3.93 14.17 -12.32
CA HIS A 51 -5.24 13.56 -12.48
C HIS A 51 -5.35 12.24 -11.70
N TRP A 52 -4.39 11.32 -11.87
CA TRP A 52 -4.35 10.05 -11.12
C TRP A 52 -4.25 10.24 -9.61
N ILE A 53 -3.37 11.13 -9.14
CA ILE A 53 -3.27 11.44 -7.70
C ILE A 53 -4.61 11.96 -7.17
N ASN A 54 -5.29 12.83 -7.93
CA ASN A 54 -6.58 13.37 -7.51
C ASN A 54 -7.72 12.33 -7.58
N LEU A 55 -7.71 11.43 -8.57
CA LEU A 55 -8.66 10.32 -8.67
C LEU A 55 -8.52 9.37 -7.47
N LEU A 56 -7.30 8.93 -7.18
CA LEU A 56 -7.01 8.06 -6.04
C LEU A 56 -7.42 8.73 -4.74
N HIS A 57 -7.08 10.02 -4.57
CA HIS A 57 -7.48 10.78 -3.40
C HIS A 57 -9.01 10.85 -3.25
N ARG A 58 -9.76 11.14 -4.32
CA ARG A 58 -11.24 11.18 -4.30
C ARG A 58 -11.84 9.82 -3.96
N ALA A 59 -11.29 8.73 -4.50
CA ALA A 59 -11.76 7.39 -4.23
C ALA A 59 -11.45 6.97 -2.78
N ALA A 60 -10.26 7.32 -2.28
CA ALA A 60 -9.83 7.12 -0.90
C ALA A 60 -10.70 7.86 0.13
N THR A 61 -11.10 9.09 -0.18
CA THR A 61 -11.94 9.94 0.69
C THR A 61 -13.43 9.76 0.43
N GLY A 62 -13.84 8.76 -0.35
CA GLY A 62 -15.24 8.48 -0.67
C GLY A 62 -16.04 7.92 0.53
N THR A 63 -17.36 7.75 0.34
CA THR A 63 -18.24 7.20 1.39
C THR A 63 -17.86 5.77 1.76
N LYS A 64 -18.16 5.34 2.99
CA LYS A 64 -17.90 3.96 3.47
C LYS A 64 -18.48 2.89 2.53
N LYS A 65 -19.65 3.14 1.93
CA LYS A 65 -20.29 2.23 0.95
C LYS A 65 -19.48 2.13 -0.34
N THR A 66 -19.04 3.26 -0.89
CA THR A 66 -18.16 3.30 -2.08
C THR A 66 -16.84 2.58 -1.83
N ARG A 67 -16.19 2.82 -0.69
CA ARG A 67 -14.91 2.19 -0.30
C ARG A 67 -15.03 0.67 -0.18
N THR A 68 -16.13 0.18 0.40
CA THR A 68 -16.41 -1.26 0.55
C THR A 68 -16.65 -1.94 -0.80
N LEU A 69 -17.34 -1.26 -1.72
CA LEU A 69 -17.60 -1.79 -3.08
C LEU A 69 -16.34 -1.83 -3.96
N LEU A 70 -15.48 -0.81 -3.86
CA LEU A 70 -14.28 -0.70 -4.69
C LEU A 70 -13.13 -1.61 -4.24
N THR A 71 -13.08 -1.98 -2.95
CA THR A 71 -12.02 -2.85 -2.40
C THR A 71 -11.89 -4.19 -3.14
N PRO A 72 -12.94 -5.02 -3.31
CA PRO A 72 -12.83 -6.29 -4.01
C PRO A 72 -12.47 -6.09 -5.49
N ILE A 73 -12.94 -5.02 -6.12
CA ILE A 73 -12.59 -4.68 -7.51
C ILE A 73 -11.08 -4.42 -7.61
N GLY A 74 -10.51 -3.64 -6.70
CA GLY A 74 -9.07 -3.39 -6.65
C GLY A 74 -8.25 -4.68 -6.46
N LEU A 75 -8.68 -5.57 -5.57
CA LEU A 75 -8.03 -6.88 -5.38
C LEU A 75 -8.11 -7.76 -6.63
N ILE A 76 -9.26 -7.77 -7.32
CA ILE A 76 -9.44 -8.51 -8.58
C ILE A 76 -8.53 -7.94 -9.66
N ILE A 77 -8.46 -6.61 -9.81
CA ILE A 77 -7.58 -5.96 -10.78
C ILE A 77 -6.11 -6.29 -10.49
N PHE A 78 -5.70 -6.19 -9.22
CA PHE A 78 -4.33 -6.52 -8.82
C PHE A 78 -4.00 -8.01 -9.05
N GLY A 79 -4.93 -8.89 -8.72
CA GLY A 79 -4.81 -10.33 -8.98
C GLY A 79 -4.73 -10.64 -10.48
N ALA A 80 -5.57 -10.02 -11.30
CA ALA A 80 -5.56 -10.17 -12.75
C ALA A 80 -4.26 -9.64 -13.38
N PHE A 81 -3.77 -8.49 -12.91
CA PHE A 81 -2.48 -7.94 -13.34
C PHE A 81 -1.32 -8.88 -12.99
N THR A 82 -1.33 -9.45 -11.78
CA THR A 82 -0.31 -10.43 -11.36
C THR A 82 -0.39 -11.73 -12.17
N ALA A 83 -1.60 -12.25 -12.40
CA ALA A 83 -1.82 -13.44 -13.21
C ALA A 83 -1.37 -13.23 -14.67
N LEU A 84 -1.64 -12.04 -15.24
CA LEU A 84 -1.18 -11.67 -16.58
C LEU A 84 0.34 -11.80 -16.71
N PHE A 85 1.12 -11.35 -15.73
CA PHE A 85 2.58 -11.48 -15.72
C PHE A 85 3.02 -12.96 -15.72
N VAL A 86 2.37 -13.80 -14.90
CA VAL A 86 2.66 -15.23 -14.84
C VAL A 86 2.34 -15.92 -16.17
N PHE A 87 1.15 -15.67 -16.73
CA PHE A 87 0.75 -16.26 -18.02
C PHE A 87 1.62 -15.78 -19.18
N ALA A 88 1.97 -14.49 -19.21
CA ALA A 88 2.87 -13.94 -20.22
C ALA A 88 4.25 -14.58 -20.15
N ALA A 89 4.80 -14.79 -18.95
CA ALA A 89 6.07 -15.47 -18.76
C ALA A 89 6.05 -16.92 -19.25
N ILE A 90 5.02 -17.69 -18.86
CA ILE A 90 4.87 -19.08 -19.31
C ILE A 90 4.70 -19.13 -20.84
N PHE A 91 3.96 -18.19 -21.42
CA PHE A 91 3.79 -18.09 -22.87
C PHE A 91 5.13 -17.81 -23.56
N VAL A 92 5.92 -16.87 -23.05
CA VAL A 92 7.25 -16.56 -23.58
C VAL A 92 8.17 -17.78 -23.48
N ASP A 93 8.26 -18.43 -22.32
CA ASP A 93 9.12 -19.61 -22.14
C ASP A 93 8.80 -20.72 -23.14
N ARG A 94 7.50 -20.94 -23.43
CA ARG A 94 7.06 -21.89 -24.44
C ARG A 94 7.36 -21.42 -25.86
N LEU A 95 7.16 -20.15 -26.15
CA LEU A 95 7.39 -19.57 -27.47
C LEU A 95 8.86 -19.67 -27.90
N ILE A 96 9.79 -19.40 -26.96
CA ILE A 96 11.24 -19.45 -27.22
C ILE A 96 11.91 -20.72 -26.70
N SER A 97 11.14 -21.71 -26.23
CA SER A 97 11.62 -23.01 -25.75
C SER A 97 12.73 -22.90 -24.69
N LEU A 98 12.53 -22.04 -23.69
CA LEU A 98 13.51 -21.86 -22.62
C LEU A 98 13.65 -23.14 -21.78
N PRO A 99 14.89 -23.47 -21.35
CA PRO A 99 15.12 -24.64 -20.52
C PRO A 99 14.50 -24.49 -19.14
N HIS A 100 14.27 -25.61 -18.47
CA HIS A 100 13.90 -25.61 -17.06
C HIS A 100 15.01 -24.96 -16.22
N LEU A 101 14.62 -24.06 -15.32
CA LEU A 101 15.52 -23.32 -14.45
C LEU A 101 16.18 -24.19 -13.36
N LEU A 102 15.43 -25.10 -12.76
CA LEU A 102 15.87 -25.98 -11.69
C LEU A 102 15.66 -27.45 -12.05
N PRO A 103 16.52 -28.36 -11.56
CA PRO A 103 16.23 -29.80 -11.57
C PRO A 103 14.93 -30.10 -10.82
N GLU A 104 14.18 -31.12 -11.25
CA GLU A 104 12.85 -31.43 -10.68
C GLU A 104 12.88 -31.64 -9.15
N GLY A 105 13.96 -32.23 -8.62
CA GLY A 105 14.13 -32.42 -7.18
C GLY A 105 14.35 -31.13 -6.37
N ALA A 106 14.84 -30.06 -7.00
CA ALA A 106 15.11 -28.78 -6.35
C ALA A 106 13.95 -27.77 -6.47
N ARG A 107 13.05 -27.99 -7.43
CA ARG A 107 11.93 -27.10 -7.77
C ARG A 107 11.04 -26.76 -6.56
N PHE A 108 10.52 -27.76 -5.87
CA PHE A 108 9.62 -27.56 -4.72
C PHE A 108 10.34 -27.14 -3.44
N PRO A 109 11.52 -27.71 -3.08
CA PRO A 109 12.30 -27.24 -1.94
C PRO A 109 12.68 -25.75 -2.00
N VAL A 110 12.90 -25.18 -3.20
CA VAL A 110 13.19 -23.75 -3.37
C VAL A 110 11.91 -22.91 -3.41
N SER A 111 10.88 -23.35 -4.14
CA SER A 111 9.66 -22.54 -4.32
C SER A 111 8.77 -22.47 -3.10
N ILE A 112 8.57 -23.58 -2.37
CA ILE A 112 7.63 -23.64 -1.24
C ILE A 112 8.01 -22.64 -0.14
N PRO A 113 9.27 -22.56 0.33
CA PRO A 113 9.65 -21.56 1.33
C PRO A 113 9.39 -20.13 0.87
N LEU A 114 9.70 -19.79 -0.39
CA LEU A 114 9.46 -18.44 -0.94
C LEU A 114 7.97 -18.10 -0.98
N ILE A 115 7.14 -19.04 -1.43
CA ILE A 115 5.67 -18.87 -1.45
C ILE A 115 5.13 -18.69 -0.03
N VAL A 116 5.52 -19.57 0.90
CA VAL A 116 5.04 -19.54 2.28
C VAL A 116 5.46 -18.24 2.98
N VAL A 117 6.73 -17.84 2.87
CA VAL A 117 7.21 -16.59 3.46
C VAL A 117 6.53 -15.39 2.81
N GLY A 118 6.40 -15.38 1.48
CA GLY A 118 5.73 -14.30 0.75
C GLY A 118 4.26 -14.12 1.18
N LEU A 119 3.52 -15.22 1.30
CA LEU A 119 2.14 -15.22 1.79
C LEU A 119 2.05 -14.80 3.25
N ALA A 120 2.95 -15.30 4.11
CA ALA A 120 2.97 -14.95 5.53
C ALA A 120 3.21 -13.44 5.75
N VAL A 121 4.19 -12.85 5.03
CA VAL A 121 4.46 -11.41 5.10
C VAL A 121 3.28 -10.58 4.56
N THR A 122 2.65 -11.03 3.47
CA THR A 122 1.46 -10.38 2.89
C THR A 122 0.29 -10.41 3.87
N ALA A 123 0.00 -11.57 4.46
CA ALA A 123 -1.08 -11.75 5.43
C ALA A 123 -0.83 -10.94 6.71
N TRP A 124 0.41 -10.95 7.22
CA TRP A 124 0.79 -10.14 8.39
C TRP A 124 0.60 -8.65 8.12
N SER A 125 0.97 -8.19 6.92
CA SER A 125 0.77 -6.80 6.50
C SER A 125 -0.73 -6.44 6.40
N ALA A 126 -1.53 -7.31 5.79
CA ALA A 126 -2.97 -7.11 5.63
C ALA A 126 -3.69 -7.04 6.98
N PHE A 127 -3.31 -7.90 7.94
CA PHE A 127 -3.85 -7.88 9.30
C PHE A 127 -3.69 -6.51 9.97
N HIS A 128 -2.51 -5.88 9.84
CA HIS A 128 -2.26 -4.56 10.43
C HIS A 128 -3.09 -3.45 9.76
N PHE A 129 -3.42 -3.57 8.48
CA PHE A 129 -4.33 -2.66 7.79
C PHE A 129 -5.78 -2.82 8.27
N LEU A 130 -6.24 -4.06 8.39
CA LEU A 130 -7.59 -4.35 8.89
C LEU A 130 -7.77 -3.84 10.34
N LYS A 131 -6.74 -3.96 11.17
CA LYS A 131 -6.75 -3.48 12.57
C LYS A 131 -6.95 -1.96 12.69
N VAL A 132 -6.53 -1.18 11.69
CA VAL A 132 -6.73 0.28 11.65
C VAL A 132 -7.93 0.70 10.78
N GLN A 133 -8.84 -0.23 10.48
CA GLN A 133 -10.04 -0.02 9.67
C GLN A 133 -9.75 0.47 8.24
N GLY A 134 -8.62 0.06 7.66
CA GLY A 134 -8.26 0.32 6.26
C GLY A 134 -7.97 -0.97 5.49
N THR A 135 -7.74 -0.84 4.19
CA THR A 135 -7.19 -1.88 3.33
C THR A 135 -5.98 -1.32 2.60
N PRO A 136 -5.06 -2.19 2.14
CA PRO A 136 -3.93 -1.76 1.32
C PRO A 136 -4.36 -1.25 -0.07
N VAL A 137 -5.62 -1.44 -0.44
CA VAL A 137 -6.17 -0.97 -1.72
C VAL A 137 -6.41 0.54 -1.62
N PRO A 138 -6.05 1.33 -2.66
CA PRO A 138 -6.16 2.78 -2.63
C PRO A 138 -7.57 3.32 -2.39
N PHE A 139 -8.60 2.48 -2.54
CA PHE A 139 -10.00 2.85 -2.37
C PHE A 139 -10.49 2.79 -0.93
N ASN A 140 -9.73 2.25 0.02
CA ASN A 140 -10.11 2.23 1.42
C ASN A 140 -8.89 2.40 2.35
N PRO A 141 -8.07 3.44 2.17
CA PRO A 141 -6.81 3.53 2.87
C PRO A 141 -7.02 3.83 4.37
N PRO A 142 -6.02 3.49 5.21
CA PRO A 142 -6.09 3.71 6.65
C PRO A 142 -6.11 5.21 6.98
N PRO A 143 -6.87 5.64 8.00
CA PRO A 143 -7.03 7.06 8.33
C PRO A 143 -5.78 7.70 8.94
N LYS A 144 -4.80 6.88 9.36
CA LYS A 144 -3.54 7.29 9.99
C LYS A 144 -2.39 6.45 9.44
N VAL A 145 -1.16 6.86 9.72
CA VAL A 145 0.02 6.08 9.35
C VAL A 145 0.01 4.73 10.07
N VAL A 146 0.17 3.65 9.31
CA VAL A 146 0.35 2.30 9.87
C VAL A 146 1.84 2.08 10.11
N ASN A 147 2.26 2.10 11.38
CA ASN A 147 3.65 1.91 11.81
C ASN A 147 3.79 0.75 12.81
N THR A 148 2.95 -0.28 12.69
CA THR A 148 2.94 -1.46 13.58
C THR A 148 3.20 -2.75 12.80
N GLY A 149 3.73 -3.76 13.49
CA GLY A 149 4.07 -5.04 12.87
C GLY A 149 5.14 -4.92 11.79
N PRO A 150 4.93 -5.44 10.57
CA PRO A 150 5.95 -5.41 9.53
C PRO A 150 6.22 -3.98 9.03
N TYR A 151 5.25 -3.06 9.19
CA TYR A 151 5.39 -1.65 8.85
C TYR A 151 6.35 -0.87 9.76
N ARG A 152 6.85 -1.47 10.86
CA ARG A 152 7.96 -0.88 11.64
C ARG A 152 9.31 -1.00 10.94
N HIS A 153 9.44 -1.95 10.02
CA HIS A 153 10.71 -2.35 9.44
C HIS A 153 10.83 -1.92 7.98
N ALA A 154 9.70 -1.84 7.27
CA ALA A 154 9.62 -1.40 5.89
C ALA A 154 8.30 -0.66 5.65
N ARG A 155 8.28 0.28 4.71
CA ARG A 155 7.05 1.00 4.36
C ARG A 155 6.11 0.18 3.48
N ASN A 156 6.66 -0.72 2.67
CA ASN A 156 5.91 -1.56 1.74
C ASN A 156 6.20 -3.07 1.94
N PRO A 157 6.01 -3.62 3.16
CA PRO A 157 6.28 -5.02 3.45
C PRO A 157 5.33 -5.95 2.69
N MET A 158 4.09 -5.53 2.45
CA MET A 158 3.11 -6.31 1.69
C MET A 158 3.61 -6.61 0.27
N LEU A 159 4.13 -5.59 -0.44
CA LEU A 159 4.70 -5.77 -1.78
C LEU A 159 5.96 -6.63 -1.74
N THR A 160 6.76 -6.56 -0.68
CA THR A 160 7.88 -7.50 -0.48
C THR A 160 7.38 -8.94 -0.42
N GLY A 161 6.29 -9.18 0.30
CA GLY A 161 5.62 -10.48 0.35
C GLY A 161 5.12 -10.95 -1.03
N VAL A 162 4.49 -10.05 -1.80
CA VAL A 162 4.05 -10.32 -3.18
C VAL A 162 5.22 -10.65 -4.10
N PHE A 163 6.34 -9.93 -4.00
CA PHE A 163 7.53 -10.20 -4.82
C PHE A 163 8.13 -11.56 -4.50
N LEU A 164 8.27 -11.92 -3.22
CA LEU A 164 8.73 -13.24 -2.80
C LEU A 164 7.80 -14.35 -3.28
N PHE A 165 6.49 -14.13 -3.18
CA PHE A 165 5.49 -15.03 -3.72
C PHE A 165 5.68 -15.22 -5.24
N LEU A 166 5.86 -14.14 -6.01
CA LEU A 166 6.01 -14.21 -7.46
C LEU A 166 7.30 -14.93 -7.88
N PHE A 167 8.42 -14.71 -7.19
CA PHE A 167 9.64 -15.52 -7.36
C PHE A 167 9.38 -17.00 -7.06
N GLY A 168 8.70 -17.29 -5.94
CA GLY A 168 8.30 -18.63 -5.57
C GLY A 168 7.45 -19.31 -6.65
N ILE A 169 6.48 -18.59 -7.24
CA ILE A 169 5.70 -19.07 -8.38
C ILE A 169 6.60 -19.34 -9.59
N GLY A 170 7.52 -18.42 -9.93
CA GLY A 170 8.52 -18.60 -10.99
C GLY A 170 9.29 -19.90 -10.87
N PHE A 171 9.87 -20.17 -9.70
CA PHE A 171 10.54 -21.44 -9.43
C PHE A 171 9.57 -22.62 -9.44
N SER A 172 8.35 -22.46 -8.91
CA SER A 172 7.35 -23.53 -8.86
C SER A 172 6.82 -23.94 -10.22
N VAL A 173 6.81 -23.06 -11.23
CA VAL A 173 6.45 -23.40 -12.62
C VAL A 173 7.69 -23.62 -13.49
N ASN A 174 8.87 -23.56 -12.88
CA ASN A 174 10.17 -23.75 -13.51
C ASN A 174 10.45 -22.76 -14.66
N SER A 175 9.95 -21.52 -14.53
CA SER A 175 9.99 -20.52 -15.58
C SER A 175 11.19 -19.57 -15.46
N VAL A 176 12.03 -19.54 -16.49
CA VAL A 176 13.22 -18.67 -16.57
C VAL A 176 12.81 -17.22 -16.77
N SER A 177 11.89 -16.93 -17.70
CA SER A 177 11.46 -15.55 -17.94
C SER A 177 10.68 -14.99 -16.75
N LEU A 178 9.92 -15.82 -16.01
CA LEU A 178 9.21 -15.33 -14.84
C LEU A 178 10.18 -14.87 -13.74
N VAL A 179 11.22 -15.66 -13.45
CA VAL A 179 12.20 -15.34 -12.41
C VAL A 179 13.10 -14.16 -12.81
N PHE A 180 13.64 -14.15 -14.03
CA PHE A 180 14.70 -13.19 -14.39
C PHE A 180 14.21 -11.97 -15.17
N PHE A 181 13.00 -11.97 -15.71
CA PHE A 181 12.48 -10.86 -16.50
C PHE A 181 11.16 -10.31 -15.95
N PHE A 182 10.09 -11.11 -15.93
CA PHE A 182 8.76 -10.63 -15.57
C PHE A 182 8.66 -10.24 -14.09
N THR A 183 9.25 -11.01 -13.16
CA THR A 183 9.26 -10.63 -11.73
C THR A 183 10.05 -9.34 -11.48
N PRO A 184 11.30 -9.18 -11.97
CA PRO A 184 12.00 -7.90 -11.89
C PRO A 184 11.26 -6.73 -12.53
N LEU A 185 10.63 -6.93 -13.70
CA LEU A 185 9.81 -5.91 -14.35
C LEU A 185 8.60 -5.53 -13.49
N TYR A 186 7.91 -6.51 -12.91
CA TYR A 186 6.79 -6.30 -12.00
C TYR A 186 7.21 -5.48 -10.78
N VAL A 187 8.36 -5.81 -10.18
CA VAL A 187 8.96 -5.05 -9.08
C VAL A 187 9.22 -3.61 -9.51
N LEU A 188 9.85 -3.39 -10.66
CA LEU A 188 10.16 -2.04 -11.16
C LEU A 188 8.90 -1.20 -11.37
N ILE A 189 7.84 -1.77 -11.95
CA ILE A 189 6.56 -1.09 -12.17
C ILE A 189 5.94 -0.68 -10.82
N ASN A 190 5.86 -1.59 -9.86
CA ASN A 190 5.30 -1.30 -8.53
C ASN A 190 6.15 -0.27 -7.77
N VAL A 191 7.49 -0.35 -7.85
CA VAL A 191 8.39 0.64 -7.24
C VAL A 191 8.20 2.02 -7.87
N TRP A 192 7.99 2.08 -9.19
CA TRP A 192 7.71 3.32 -9.90
C TRP A 192 6.37 3.91 -9.46
N GLU A 193 5.31 3.10 -9.43
CA GLU A 193 3.97 3.51 -8.97
C GLU A 193 4.01 4.04 -7.54
N LEU A 194 4.66 3.31 -6.63
CA LEU A 194 4.85 3.73 -5.24
C LEU A 194 5.49 5.12 -5.15
N LYS A 195 6.62 5.33 -5.84
CA LYS A 195 7.37 6.59 -5.76
C LYS A 195 6.65 7.76 -6.41
N LYS A 196 5.94 7.51 -7.51
CA LYS A 196 5.38 8.57 -8.37
C LYS A 196 3.93 8.89 -8.06
N ILE A 197 3.20 7.96 -7.44
CA ILE A 197 1.76 8.07 -7.24
C ILE A 197 1.41 7.87 -5.76
N GLU A 198 1.76 6.73 -5.16
CA GLU A 198 1.32 6.40 -3.80
C GLU A 198 1.96 7.28 -2.72
N GLU A 199 3.29 7.43 -2.70
CA GLU A 199 3.96 8.27 -1.70
C GLU A 199 3.52 9.74 -1.75
N PRO A 200 3.41 10.40 -2.92
CA PRO A 200 2.85 11.75 -3.00
C PRO A 200 1.41 11.85 -2.52
N GLU A 201 0.56 10.86 -2.79
CA GLU A 201 -0.81 10.81 -2.27
C GLU A 201 -0.80 10.72 -0.74
N LEU A 202 0.03 9.84 -0.17
CA LEU A 202 0.16 9.68 1.27
C LEU A 202 0.67 10.95 1.96
N ILE A 203 1.64 11.66 1.35
CA ILE A 203 2.08 12.97 1.86
C ILE A 203 0.93 13.99 1.80
N LYS A 204 0.19 14.05 0.70
CA LYS A 204 -0.96 14.97 0.55
C LYS A 204 -2.06 14.68 1.58
N ARG A 205 -2.28 13.41 1.92
CA ARG A 205 -3.39 12.96 2.78
C ARG A 205 -3.03 12.96 4.27
N LEU A 206 -1.79 12.60 4.63
CA LEU A 206 -1.34 12.39 6.01
C LEU A 206 -0.31 13.43 6.48
N GLY A 207 0.21 14.27 5.58
CA GLY A 207 1.10 15.37 5.91
C GLY A 207 2.37 14.94 6.64
N ASP A 208 2.73 15.69 7.68
CA ASP A 208 3.98 15.56 8.42
C ASP A 208 4.14 14.21 9.12
N GLU A 209 3.03 13.56 9.54
CA GLU A 209 3.07 12.24 10.17
C GLU A 209 3.70 11.20 9.23
N TYR A 210 3.34 11.23 7.95
CA TYR A 210 3.89 10.31 6.96
C TYR A 210 5.31 10.69 6.55
N ILE A 211 5.63 11.99 6.46
CA ILE A 211 6.99 12.46 6.17
C ILE A 211 7.96 11.95 7.25
N GLU A 212 7.57 12.06 8.52
CA GLU A 212 8.40 11.64 9.65
C GLU A 212 8.56 10.11 9.71
N TYR A 213 7.47 9.37 9.47
CA TYR A 213 7.52 7.91 9.33
C TYR A 213 8.47 7.47 8.22
N ARG A 214 8.43 8.15 7.06
CA ARG A 214 9.30 7.87 5.91
C ARG A 214 10.77 8.16 6.16
N ARG A 215 11.11 9.13 7.01
CA ARG A 215 12.51 9.39 7.39
C ARG A 215 13.12 8.22 8.15
N HIS A 216 12.31 7.56 8.98
CA HIS A 216 12.76 6.50 9.89
C HIS A 216 12.60 5.09 9.33
N THR A 217 11.77 4.90 8.30
CA THR A 217 11.40 3.58 7.80
C THR A 217 11.82 3.43 6.33
N PRO A 218 12.68 2.45 5.99
CA PRO A 218 13.09 2.22 4.60
C PRO A 218 11.92 1.71 3.76
N MET A 219 12.07 1.74 2.43
CA MET A 219 10.97 1.39 1.52
C MET A 219 10.64 -0.11 1.55
N PHE A 220 11.64 -0.99 1.52
CA PHE A 220 11.47 -2.45 1.45
C PHE A 220 12.37 -3.22 2.40
N ILE A 221 13.69 -2.97 2.35
CA ILE A 221 14.67 -3.74 3.13
C ILE A 221 15.00 -2.97 4.41
N PRO A 222 14.82 -3.56 5.60
CA PRO A 222 15.24 -2.96 6.86
C PRO A 222 16.74 -2.69 6.82
N GLY A 223 17.13 -1.43 6.81
CA GLY A 223 18.53 -1.04 6.94
C GLY A 223 18.96 -1.09 8.40
N CYS A 224 20.25 -1.37 8.65
CA CYS A 224 20.87 -1.08 9.93
C CYS A 224 21.02 0.44 10.10
N ARG A 225 19.92 1.16 10.31
CA ARG A 225 20.01 2.57 10.76
C ARG A 225 19.78 2.59 12.26
N SER A 226 20.85 2.89 12.99
CA SER A 226 20.84 3.16 14.42
C SER A 226 19.75 4.19 14.73
N ARG A 227 18.77 3.80 15.55
CA ARG A 227 17.87 4.77 16.21
C ARG A 227 18.72 5.57 17.20
N SER A 228 19.05 6.83 16.92
CA SER A 228 19.37 7.73 18.03
C SER A 228 18.08 7.94 18.81
N LYS A 229 18.10 7.51 20.08
CA LYS A 229 17.05 7.80 21.04
C LYS A 229 16.98 9.29 21.33
#